data_AF-A0A848KL03-F1
#
_entry.id   AF-A0A848KL03-F1
#
_cell.length_a   1.000
_cell.length_b   1.000
_cell.length_c   1.000
_cell.angle_alpha   90.00
_cell.angle_beta   90.00
_cell.angle_gamma   90.00
#
_symmetry.space_group_name_H-M   'P 1'
#
loop_
_entity.id
_entity.type
_entity.pdbx_description
1 polymer ?
#
loop_
_entity_poly.entity_id
_entity_poly.type
_entity_poly.pdbx_seq_one_letter_code
_entity_poly.pdbx_strand_id
1 'polypeptide(L)'
;MKQIAALGVQAFINDVVQRGGRAERLEVSGRTAVKVYGTNNESCVVQIKAKATGYWHASRRDESVSADPSGAAFWAFIDLGADPRQTFIMPAEEIAADIRCEVDAWMADSPGRSRSGHIGITLDRVAHRRNRWDLLGISNTASGPVEGIVLPPVALRSVAKVAAAEVEEDPRPRLVADYEGYRIVAALDEETRAVEIVAGPMLGRRFDDSTVAATAVASFVSGDVERHDGATFWRAQA
;
A
#
# COMPACT_ATOMS: atom_id res chain seq x y z
N MET A 1 -5.23 7.13 6.50
CA MET A 1 -4.92 6.96 5.06
C MET A 1 -4.22 8.16 4.41
N LYS A 2 -4.76 9.39 4.43
CA LYS A 2 -4.12 10.56 3.77
C LYS A 2 -2.68 10.83 4.22
N GLN A 3 -2.37 10.58 5.50
CA GLN A 3 -1.04 10.79 6.07
C GLN A 3 0.01 9.80 5.54
N ILE A 4 -0.32 8.50 5.43
CA ILE A 4 0.59 7.47 4.88
C ILE A 4 0.92 7.74 3.41
N ALA A 5 -0.09 8.12 2.62
CA ALA A 5 0.11 8.49 1.22
C ALA A 5 1.03 9.71 1.08
N ALA A 6 0.84 10.74 1.91
CA ALA A 6 1.71 11.92 1.92
C ALA A 6 3.15 11.60 2.35
N LEU A 7 3.34 10.78 3.39
CA LEU A 7 4.65 10.31 3.84
C LEU A 7 5.37 9.50 2.76
N GLY A 8 4.65 8.62 2.07
CA GLY A 8 5.20 7.86 0.94
C GLY A 8 5.65 8.78 -0.20
N VAL A 9 4.82 9.73 -0.61
CA VAL A 9 5.18 10.71 -1.64
C VAL A 9 6.43 11.50 -1.25
N GLN A 10 6.50 11.99 0.00
CA GLN A 10 7.67 12.73 0.48
C GLN A 10 8.93 11.87 0.51
N ALA A 11 8.81 10.63 1.01
CA ALA A 11 9.93 9.68 1.06
C ALA A 11 10.46 9.39 -0.35
N PHE A 12 9.57 9.18 -1.32
CA PHE A 12 9.94 8.96 -2.71
C PHE A 12 10.67 10.14 -3.33
N ILE A 13 10.16 11.36 -3.13
CA ILE A 13 10.81 12.58 -3.63
C ILE A 13 12.22 12.71 -3.05
N ASN A 14 12.37 12.49 -1.73
CA ASN A 14 13.69 12.52 -1.09
C ASN A 14 14.62 11.45 -1.68
N ASP A 15 14.12 10.23 -1.90
CA ASP A 15 14.87 9.13 -2.49
C ASP A 15 15.33 9.44 -3.93
N VAL A 16 14.49 10.10 -4.74
CA VAL A 16 14.84 10.56 -6.08
C VAL A 16 15.96 11.60 -6.03
N VAL A 17 15.83 12.60 -5.16
CA VAL A 17 16.82 13.69 -5.02
C VAL A 17 18.17 13.14 -4.54
N GLN A 18 18.18 12.24 -3.57
CA GLN A 18 19.40 11.60 -3.06
C GLN A 18 20.13 10.75 -4.13
N ARG A 19 19.43 10.35 -5.19
CA ARG A 19 19.99 9.59 -6.31
C ARG A 19 20.32 10.48 -7.52
N GLY A 20 20.27 11.79 -7.35
CA GLY A 20 20.62 12.79 -8.37
C GLY A 20 19.50 13.12 -9.36
N GLY A 21 18.30 12.58 -9.17
CA GLY A 21 17.13 12.97 -9.95
C GLY A 21 16.43 14.21 -9.39
N ARG A 22 15.40 14.68 -10.09
CA ARG A 22 14.49 15.74 -9.60
C ARG A 22 13.06 15.20 -9.61
N ALA A 23 12.25 15.57 -8.64
CA ALA A 23 10.85 15.13 -8.57
C ALA A 23 9.92 16.28 -8.18
N GLU A 24 8.76 16.32 -8.80
CA GLU A 24 7.70 17.31 -8.55
C GLU A 24 6.37 16.59 -8.36
N ARG A 25 5.63 16.94 -7.31
CA ARG A 25 4.30 16.39 -7.08
C ARG A 25 3.32 16.92 -8.13
N LEU A 26 2.53 16.04 -8.71
CA LEU A 26 1.46 16.41 -9.60
C LEU A 26 0.13 16.49 -8.83
N GLU A 27 -0.59 17.58 -9.02
CA GLU A 27 -1.95 17.73 -8.51
C GLU A 27 -2.94 17.14 -9.51
N VAL A 28 -3.10 15.82 -9.48
CA VAL A 28 -4.11 15.10 -10.27
C VAL A 28 -5.18 14.59 -9.31
N SER A 29 -6.43 14.96 -9.58
CA SER A 29 -7.58 14.57 -8.74
C SER A 29 -7.62 13.06 -8.53
N GLY A 30 -7.68 12.64 -7.26
CA GLY A 30 -7.79 11.23 -6.86
C GLY A 30 -6.51 10.38 -7.03
N ARG A 31 -5.39 10.95 -7.50
CA ARG A 31 -4.12 10.21 -7.70
C ARG A 31 -2.98 10.85 -6.93
N THR A 32 -2.12 10.01 -6.35
CA THR A 32 -0.83 10.40 -5.80
C THR A 32 0.24 10.22 -6.86
N ALA A 33 0.42 11.20 -7.73
CA ALA A 33 1.38 11.14 -8.82
C ALA A 33 2.55 12.12 -8.62
N VAL A 34 3.73 11.71 -9.09
CA VAL A 34 4.96 12.49 -9.04
C VAL A 34 5.59 12.46 -10.43
N LYS A 35 5.92 13.62 -10.97
CA LYS A 35 6.75 13.73 -12.17
C LYS A 35 8.21 13.63 -11.76
N VAL A 36 8.93 12.69 -12.35
CA VAL A 36 10.34 12.44 -12.10
C VAL A 36 11.14 12.84 -13.32
N TYR A 37 12.25 13.52 -13.09
CA TYR A 37 13.25 13.90 -14.07
C TYR A 37 14.51 13.08 -13.78
N GLY A 38 14.86 12.21 -14.72
CA GLY A 38 16.04 11.36 -14.62
C GLY A 38 17.33 12.13 -14.87
N THR A 39 18.46 11.48 -14.59
CA THR A 39 19.79 12.00 -14.93
C THR A 39 20.09 11.90 -16.43
N ASN A 40 19.24 11.19 -17.17
CA ASN A 40 19.29 11.03 -18.63
C ASN A 40 18.51 12.11 -19.40
N ASN A 41 18.08 13.20 -18.76
CA ASN A 41 17.22 14.25 -19.31
C ASN A 41 15.80 13.80 -19.75
N GLU A 42 15.43 12.55 -19.47
CA GLU A 42 14.05 12.09 -19.67
C GLU A 42 13.21 12.40 -18.44
N SER A 43 11.90 12.49 -18.64
CA SER A 43 10.96 12.62 -17.53
C SER A 43 9.80 11.66 -17.69
N CYS A 44 9.35 11.10 -16.58
CA CYS A 44 8.20 10.21 -16.54
C CYS A 44 7.28 10.56 -15.37
N VAL A 45 6.03 10.12 -15.46
CA VAL A 45 5.08 10.25 -14.35
C VAL A 45 5.02 8.92 -13.61
N VAL A 46 5.11 8.99 -12.28
CA VAL A 46 5.10 7.84 -11.38
C VAL A 46 3.91 7.94 -10.43
N GLN A 47 3.05 6.93 -10.44
CA GLN A 47 1.99 6.79 -9.45
C GLN A 47 2.56 6.18 -8.16
N ILE A 48 2.32 6.83 -7.03
CA ILE A 48 2.84 6.44 -5.72
C ILE A 48 1.75 5.68 -4.94
N LYS A 49 2.11 4.49 -4.46
CA LYS A 49 1.32 3.70 -3.50
C LYS A 49 2.17 3.47 -2.26
N ALA A 50 1.66 3.85 -1.09
CA ALA A 50 2.36 3.69 0.17
C ALA A 50 1.55 2.82 1.14
N LYS A 51 2.25 1.98 1.90
CA LYS A 51 1.68 1.19 2.99
C LYS A 51 2.56 1.29 4.24
N ALA A 52 1.95 1.10 5.40
CA ALA A 52 2.67 0.91 6.66
C ALA A 52 2.63 -0.57 7.10
N THR A 53 1.56 -1.29 6.76
CA THR A 53 1.39 -2.73 7.01
C THR A 53 0.58 -3.35 5.86
N GLY A 54 0.55 -4.68 5.79
CA GLY A 54 -0.27 -5.40 4.81
C GLY A 54 0.16 -5.18 3.36
N TYR A 55 -0.79 -4.78 2.52
CA TYR A 55 -0.67 -4.67 1.06
C TYR A 55 -0.96 -3.24 0.57
N TRP A 56 -0.65 -2.95 -0.69
CA TRP A 56 -1.03 -1.68 -1.33
C TRP A 56 -2.40 -1.78 -1.97
N HIS A 57 -3.16 -0.68 -1.94
CA HIS A 57 -4.50 -0.64 -2.52
C HIS A 57 -4.47 -0.12 -3.96
N ALA A 58 -4.98 -0.92 -4.89
CA ALA A 58 -5.28 -0.51 -6.26
C ALA A 58 -6.79 -0.60 -6.53
N SER A 59 -7.24 0.02 -7.63
CA SER A 59 -8.60 -0.12 -8.14
C SER A 59 -8.63 -1.27 -9.16
N ARG A 60 -9.73 -2.02 -9.25
CA ARG A 60 -9.92 -2.98 -10.35
C ARG A 60 -9.88 -2.30 -11.72
N ARG A 61 -10.20 -1.00 -11.79
CA ARG A 61 -10.10 -0.18 -13.01
C ARG A 61 -8.66 0.18 -13.41
N ASP A 62 -7.68 -0.04 -12.52
CA ASP A 62 -6.26 0.19 -12.84
C ASP A 62 -5.71 -0.86 -13.83
N GLU A 63 -6.52 -1.83 -14.24
CA GLU A 63 -6.25 -2.75 -15.36
C GLU A 63 -6.07 -2.08 -16.73
N SER A 64 -6.40 -0.78 -16.84
CA SER A 64 -6.30 0.00 -18.07
C SER A 64 -5.43 1.23 -17.86
N VAL A 65 -4.22 1.21 -18.43
CA VAL A 65 -3.29 2.36 -18.40
C VAL A 65 -3.89 3.58 -19.09
N SER A 66 -4.61 3.39 -20.20
CA SER A 66 -5.23 4.50 -20.95
C SER A 66 -6.35 5.20 -20.19
N ALA A 67 -6.89 4.56 -19.15
CA ALA A 67 -7.89 5.15 -18.27
C ALA A 67 -7.28 5.90 -17.08
N ASP A 68 -5.94 5.88 -16.90
CA ASP A 68 -5.29 6.64 -15.83
C ASP A 68 -5.19 8.13 -16.18
N PRO A 69 -5.91 9.02 -15.47
CA PRO A 69 -5.86 10.46 -15.74
C PRO A 69 -4.48 11.08 -15.42
N SER A 70 -3.62 10.39 -14.68
CA SER A 70 -2.27 10.90 -14.38
C SER A 70 -1.26 10.64 -15.50
N GLY A 71 -1.56 9.73 -16.43
CA GLY A 71 -0.62 9.30 -17.46
C GLY A 71 0.63 8.65 -16.88
N ALA A 72 0.51 7.94 -15.75
CA ALA A 72 1.66 7.33 -15.09
C ALA A 72 2.26 6.24 -15.98
N ALA A 73 3.54 6.40 -16.30
CA ALA A 73 4.32 5.38 -17.00
C ALA A 73 4.82 4.29 -16.04
N PHE A 74 4.95 4.63 -14.75
CA PHE A 74 5.43 3.74 -13.71
C PHE A 74 4.59 3.84 -12.43
N TRP A 75 4.63 2.79 -11.63
CA TRP A 75 4.13 2.77 -10.27
C TRP A 75 5.28 2.55 -9.30
N ALA A 76 5.32 3.32 -8.21
CA ALA A 76 6.23 3.12 -7.10
C ALA A 76 5.45 2.67 -5.86
N PHE A 77 5.78 1.49 -5.38
CA PHE A 77 5.24 0.91 -4.16
C PHE A 77 6.24 1.11 -3.02
N ILE A 78 5.79 1.79 -1.97
CA ILE A 78 6.64 2.20 -0.85
C ILE A 78 6.15 1.49 0.40
N ASP A 79 7.02 0.68 0.98
CA ASP A 79 6.78 0.00 2.25
C ASP A 79 7.41 0.79 3.38
N LEU A 80 6.61 1.65 4.02
CA LEU A 80 7.03 2.47 5.16
C LEU A 80 7.16 1.64 6.46
N GLY A 81 6.60 0.43 6.49
CA GLY A 81 6.72 -0.47 7.65
C GLY A 81 7.99 -1.29 7.68
N ALA A 82 8.74 -1.33 6.58
CA ALA A 82 10.02 -2.03 6.50
C ALA A 82 11.16 -1.16 7.05
N ASP A 83 12.14 -1.80 7.70
CA ASP A 83 13.40 -1.17 8.12
C ASP A 83 14.62 -1.95 7.57
N PRO A 84 15.44 -1.36 6.66
CA PRO A 84 15.22 -0.05 6.04
C PRO A 84 13.99 -0.07 5.12
N ARG A 85 13.35 1.10 4.98
CA ARG A 85 12.23 1.33 4.05
C ARG A 85 12.52 0.75 2.68
N GLN A 86 11.53 0.08 2.09
CA GLN A 86 11.68 -0.56 0.77
C GLN A 86 10.84 0.14 -0.30
N THR A 87 11.41 0.25 -1.49
CA THR A 87 10.75 0.84 -2.66
C THR A 87 10.83 -0.13 -3.84
N PHE A 88 9.70 -0.35 -4.51
CA PHE A 88 9.56 -1.20 -5.69
C PHE A 88 9.01 -0.37 -6.84
N ILE A 89 9.66 -0.44 -8.01
CA ILE A 89 9.30 0.41 -9.17
C ILE A 89 8.93 -0.51 -10.34
N MET A 90 7.70 -0.36 -10.83
CA MET A 90 7.13 -1.21 -11.87
C MET A 90 6.62 -0.37 -13.04
N PRO A 91 6.77 -0.85 -14.29
CA PRO A 91 6.05 -0.27 -15.42
C PRO A 91 4.53 -0.32 -15.18
N ALA A 92 3.81 0.74 -15.54
CA ALA A 92 2.36 0.80 -15.39
C ALA A 92 1.66 -0.29 -16.21
N GLU A 93 2.22 -0.65 -17.38
CA GLU A 93 1.70 -1.73 -18.22
C GLU A 93 1.79 -3.11 -17.54
N GLU A 94 2.86 -3.37 -16.79
CA GLU A 94 3.05 -4.63 -16.07
C GLU A 94 2.01 -4.76 -14.95
N ILE A 95 1.81 -3.70 -14.18
CA ILE A 95 0.77 -3.65 -13.13
C ILE A 95 -0.63 -3.76 -13.72
N ALA A 96 -0.92 -3.05 -14.81
CA ALA A 96 -2.22 -3.11 -15.45
C ALA A 96 -2.53 -4.51 -16.00
N ALA A 97 -1.55 -5.19 -16.59
CA ALA A 97 -1.70 -6.56 -17.07
C ALA A 97 -1.95 -7.55 -15.93
N ASP A 98 -1.21 -7.40 -14.82
CA ASP A 98 -1.36 -8.20 -13.61
C ASP A 98 -2.76 -8.03 -12.98
N ILE A 99 -3.20 -6.78 -12.79
CA ILE A 99 -4.56 -6.48 -12.32
C ILE A 99 -5.62 -7.03 -13.28
N ARG A 100 -5.44 -6.87 -14.60
CA ARG A 100 -6.39 -7.40 -15.59
C ARG A 100 -6.55 -8.90 -15.49
N CYS A 101 -5.45 -9.64 -15.37
CA CYS A 101 -5.48 -11.10 -15.25
C CYS A 101 -6.28 -11.55 -14.03
N GLU A 102 -6.08 -10.89 -12.89
CA GLU A 102 -6.82 -11.19 -11.67
C GLU A 102 -8.30 -10.79 -11.76
N VAL A 103 -8.60 -9.62 -12.33
CA VAL A 103 -9.99 -9.19 -12.54
C VAL A 103 -10.70 -10.10 -13.53
N ASP A 104 -10.04 -10.56 -14.59
CA ASP A 104 -10.63 -11.52 -15.55
C ASP A 104 -10.93 -12.87 -14.90
N ALA A 105 -10.00 -13.40 -14.10
CA ALA A 105 -10.23 -14.63 -13.33
C ALA A 105 -11.40 -14.46 -12.35
N TRP A 106 -11.45 -13.34 -11.63
CA TRP A 106 -12.53 -13.02 -10.70
C TRP A 106 -13.87 -12.84 -11.42
N MET A 107 -13.91 -12.23 -12.61
CA MET A 107 -15.13 -12.07 -13.40
C MET A 107 -15.64 -13.41 -13.96
N ALA A 108 -14.73 -14.33 -14.33
CA ALA A 108 -15.09 -15.64 -14.85
C ALA A 108 -15.76 -16.55 -13.82
N ASP A 109 -15.45 -16.36 -12.54
CA ASP A 109 -15.92 -17.19 -11.43
C ASP A 109 -17.39 -16.93 -11.02
N SER A 110 -17.98 -15.77 -11.35
CA SER A 110 -19.42 -15.54 -11.11
C SER A 110 -20.03 -14.52 -12.09
N PRO A 111 -21.03 -14.93 -12.90
CA PRO A 111 -21.77 -14.01 -13.76
C PRO A 111 -22.52 -12.94 -12.94
N GLY A 112 -22.32 -11.67 -13.25
CA GLY A 112 -22.98 -10.54 -12.59
C GLY A 112 -22.05 -9.61 -11.80
N ARG A 113 -20.79 -10.00 -11.61
CA ARG A 113 -19.76 -9.14 -11.01
C ARG A 113 -19.51 -7.89 -11.87
N SER A 114 -19.10 -6.80 -11.21
CA SER A 114 -18.70 -5.56 -11.89
C SER A 114 -17.21 -5.31 -11.69
N ARG A 115 -16.51 -4.74 -12.69
CA ARG A 115 -15.06 -4.42 -12.61
C ARG A 115 -14.77 -3.20 -11.71
N SER A 116 -15.58 -2.99 -10.67
CA SER A 116 -15.47 -1.91 -9.70
C SER A 116 -14.91 -2.43 -8.37
N GLY A 117 -14.50 -1.52 -7.48
CA GLY A 117 -13.88 -1.87 -6.20
C GLY A 117 -12.35 -1.95 -6.25
N HIS A 118 -11.79 -2.56 -5.21
CA HIS A 118 -10.35 -2.51 -4.93
C HIS A 118 -9.71 -3.90 -4.94
N ILE A 119 -8.41 -3.89 -5.23
CA ILE A 119 -7.55 -5.06 -5.25
C ILE A 119 -6.30 -4.80 -4.40
N GLY A 120 -5.84 -5.82 -3.69
CA GLY A 120 -4.62 -5.77 -2.90
C GLY A 120 -3.41 -6.16 -3.76
N ILE A 121 -2.41 -5.29 -3.82
CA ILE A 121 -1.11 -5.61 -4.38
C ILE A 121 -0.22 -6.06 -3.22
N THR A 122 0.15 -7.32 -3.20
CA THR A 122 0.98 -7.93 -2.16
C THR A 122 2.47 -7.70 -2.42
N LEU A 123 3.31 -7.99 -1.42
CA LEU A 123 4.76 -7.83 -1.53
C LEU A 123 5.36 -8.79 -2.57
N ASP A 124 4.91 -10.04 -2.61
CA ASP A 124 5.41 -11.05 -3.54
C ASP A 124 5.23 -10.64 -5.02
N ARG A 125 4.12 -9.98 -5.36
CA ARG A 125 3.84 -9.45 -6.71
C ARG A 125 4.81 -8.38 -7.18
N VAL A 126 5.44 -7.65 -6.25
CA VAL A 126 6.32 -6.52 -6.57
C VAL A 126 7.79 -6.78 -6.20
N ALA A 127 8.08 -7.89 -5.51
CA ALA A 127 9.39 -8.15 -4.91
C ALA A 127 10.53 -8.19 -5.94
N HIS A 128 10.29 -8.70 -7.15
CA HIS A 128 11.27 -8.76 -8.25
C HIS A 128 11.67 -7.38 -8.80
N ARG A 129 10.94 -6.32 -8.41
CA ARG A 129 11.13 -4.94 -8.86
C ARG A 129 11.69 -4.02 -7.77
N ARG A 130 12.27 -4.61 -6.73
CA ARG A 130 12.90 -3.88 -5.64
C ARG A 130 14.05 -3.00 -6.15
N ASN A 131 14.06 -1.74 -5.72
CA ASN A 131 15.12 -0.76 -6.00
C ASN A 131 15.45 -0.55 -7.49
N ARG A 132 14.48 -0.74 -8.40
CA ARG A 132 14.65 -0.52 -9.85
C ARG A 132 14.56 0.96 -10.24
N TRP A 133 15.38 1.80 -9.61
CA TRP A 133 15.45 3.25 -9.90
C TRP A 133 15.98 3.55 -11.31
N ASP A 134 16.73 2.60 -11.87
CA ASP A 134 17.19 2.61 -13.26
C ASP A 134 16.04 2.77 -14.27
N LEU A 135 14.84 2.26 -13.96
CA LEU A 135 13.65 2.43 -14.80
C LEU A 135 13.19 3.88 -14.93
N LEU A 136 13.55 4.73 -13.95
CA LEU A 136 13.22 6.15 -13.95
C LEU A 136 14.35 7.00 -14.55
N GLY A 137 15.39 6.37 -15.10
CA GLY A 137 16.58 7.07 -15.59
C GLY A 137 17.44 7.67 -14.47
N ILE A 138 17.39 7.10 -13.27
CA ILE A 138 18.09 7.58 -12.06
C ILE A 138 19.04 6.49 -11.54
N SER A 139 20.11 6.88 -10.85
CA SER A 139 21.10 5.97 -10.28
C SER A 139 20.50 5.05 -9.20
N ASN A 140 20.78 3.74 -9.26
CA ASN A 140 20.38 2.77 -8.22
C ASN A 140 21.14 2.96 -6.91
N THR A 141 22.33 3.56 -6.96
CA THR A 141 23.08 4.01 -5.79
C THR A 141 22.70 5.44 -5.45
N ALA A 142 22.28 5.69 -4.21
CA ALA A 142 22.25 7.05 -3.70
C ALA A 142 23.69 7.59 -3.75
N SER A 143 23.85 8.79 -4.32
CA SER A 143 25.10 9.52 -4.11
C SER A 143 25.19 9.74 -2.60
N GLY A 144 26.32 9.42 -2.00
CA GLY A 144 26.58 9.75 -0.59
C GLY A 144 26.30 11.25 -0.32
N PRO A 145 26.19 11.66 0.95
CA PRO A 145 25.79 13.02 1.29
C PRO A 145 26.59 14.04 0.47
N VAL A 146 25.88 14.88 -0.28
CA VAL A 146 26.48 15.97 -1.05
C VAL A 146 27.13 16.92 -0.05
N GLU A 147 28.46 16.88 0.05
CA GLU A 147 29.23 17.88 0.78
C GLU A 147 28.98 19.24 0.14
N GLY A 148 28.40 20.16 0.92
CA GLY A 148 28.28 21.58 0.56
C GLY A 148 26.86 22.12 0.56
N ILE A 149 26.30 22.32 1.75
CA ILE A 149 25.94 23.63 2.34
C ILE A 149 25.71 23.34 3.83
N VAL A 150 26.67 23.75 4.66
CA VAL A 150 26.54 23.70 6.11
C VAL A 150 25.57 24.80 6.53
N LEU A 151 24.33 24.44 6.85
CA LEU A 151 23.50 25.23 7.75
C LEU A 151 23.85 24.84 9.20
N PRO A 152 23.90 25.80 10.13
CA PRO A 152 24.42 25.58 11.47
C PRO A 152 23.60 24.54 12.24
N PRO A 153 24.22 23.81 13.19
CA PRO A 153 23.57 22.74 13.90
C PRO A 153 22.50 23.31 14.82
N VAL A 154 21.22 23.18 14.43
CA VAL A 154 20.15 23.20 15.42
C VAL A 154 20.31 21.92 16.22
N ALA A 155 20.78 22.07 17.46
CA ALA A 155 21.00 20.99 18.39
C ALA A 155 19.71 20.18 18.61
N LEU A 156 19.57 19.08 17.87
CA LEU A 156 18.66 18.02 18.24
C LEU A 156 19.29 17.30 19.42
N ARG A 157 18.74 17.56 20.61
CA ARG A 157 19.00 16.79 21.82
C ARG A 157 18.93 15.31 21.47
N SER A 158 19.99 14.60 21.82
CA SER A 158 20.04 13.14 21.84
C SER A 158 18.86 12.61 22.65
N VAL A 159 17.83 12.12 21.96
CA VAL A 159 16.87 11.23 22.61
C VAL A 159 17.56 9.88 22.68
N ALA A 160 18.07 9.62 23.88
CA ALA A 160 18.62 8.36 24.29
C ALA A 160 17.69 7.20 23.88
N LYS A 161 18.31 6.13 23.40
CA LYS A 161 17.90 4.73 23.48
C LYS A 161 16.55 4.55 24.19
N VAL A 162 15.46 4.64 23.44
CA VAL A 162 14.18 4.12 23.90
C VAL A 162 14.38 2.62 23.86
N ALA A 163 14.39 2.04 25.07
CA ALA A 163 14.38 0.62 25.32
C ALA A 163 13.36 -0.05 24.39
N ALA A 164 13.64 -1.31 24.06
CA ALA A 164 12.64 -2.22 23.53
C ALA A 164 11.34 -1.98 24.30
N ALA A 165 10.38 -1.32 23.66
CA ALA A 165 9.00 -1.44 24.07
C ALA A 165 8.71 -2.91 23.82
N GLU A 166 8.59 -3.65 24.92
CA GLU A 166 7.92 -4.93 24.94
C GLU A 166 6.71 -4.78 24.01
N VAL A 167 6.68 -5.61 22.97
CA VAL A 167 5.49 -5.76 22.15
C VAL A 167 4.44 -6.20 23.15
N GLU A 168 3.61 -5.26 23.59
CA GLU A 168 2.41 -5.55 24.35
C GLU A 168 1.59 -6.43 23.41
N GLU A 169 1.73 -7.74 23.59
CA GLU A 169 0.86 -8.72 22.98
C GLU A 169 -0.55 -8.32 23.43
N ASP A 170 -1.26 -7.63 22.55
CA ASP A 170 -2.68 -7.38 22.72
C ASP A 170 -3.33 -8.74 23.00
N PRO A 171 -3.77 -9.02 24.23
CA PRO A 171 -4.18 -10.35 24.65
C PRO A 171 -5.54 -10.75 24.07
N ARG A 172 -6.12 -9.88 23.22
CA ARG A 172 -7.38 -10.11 22.55
C ARG A 172 -7.25 -11.25 21.52
N PRO A 173 -8.17 -12.23 21.54
CA PRO A 173 -8.16 -13.31 20.57
C PRO A 173 -8.19 -12.75 19.14
N ARG A 174 -7.22 -13.20 18.32
CA ARG A 174 -7.12 -12.78 16.92
C ARG A 174 -7.93 -13.72 16.04
N LEU A 175 -8.80 -13.12 15.24
CA LEU A 175 -9.59 -13.75 14.20
C LEU A 175 -8.89 -13.50 12.85
N VAL A 176 -8.72 -14.54 12.05
CA VAL A 176 -8.13 -14.47 10.72
C VAL A 176 -9.11 -15.02 9.70
N ALA A 177 -9.32 -14.29 8.61
CA ALA A 177 -10.07 -14.76 7.45
C ALA A 177 -9.20 -14.61 6.21
N ASP A 178 -9.13 -15.65 5.40
CA ASP A 178 -8.61 -15.57 4.03
C ASP A 178 -9.83 -15.49 3.09
N TYR A 179 -10.13 -14.30 2.57
CA TYR A 179 -11.32 -14.04 1.75
C TYR A 179 -10.94 -13.33 0.45
N GLU A 180 -11.28 -13.92 -0.70
CA GLU A 180 -11.08 -13.32 -2.03
C GLU A 180 -9.65 -12.78 -2.26
N GLY A 181 -8.63 -13.54 -1.81
CA GLY A 181 -7.21 -13.16 -1.91
C GLY A 181 -6.70 -12.25 -0.79
N TYR A 182 -7.56 -11.80 0.13
CA TYR A 182 -7.20 -10.97 1.27
C TYR A 182 -7.05 -11.82 2.54
N ARG A 183 -5.91 -11.68 3.23
CA ARG A 183 -5.80 -12.09 4.63
C ARG A 183 -6.22 -10.93 5.52
N ILE A 184 -7.37 -11.08 6.16
CA ILE A 184 -7.91 -10.15 7.14
C ILE A 184 -7.59 -10.67 8.53
N VAL A 185 -7.09 -9.80 9.41
CA VAL A 185 -6.88 -10.07 10.83
C VAL A 185 -7.74 -9.10 11.62
N ALA A 186 -8.50 -9.61 12.58
CA ALA A 186 -9.35 -8.83 13.46
C ALA A 186 -9.09 -9.20 14.92
N ALA A 187 -9.17 -8.23 15.82
CA ALA A 187 -9.15 -8.45 17.27
C ALA A 187 -10.60 -8.55 17.77
N LEU A 188 -10.89 -9.59 18.55
CA LEU A 188 -12.17 -9.76 19.23
C LEU A 188 -12.08 -9.23 20.66
N ASP A 189 -13.00 -8.35 21.02
CA ASP A 189 -13.26 -7.96 22.40
C ASP A 189 -14.18 -9.02 23.03
N GLU A 190 -13.68 -9.83 23.96
CA GLU A 190 -14.48 -10.92 24.55
C GLU A 190 -15.63 -10.42 25.43
N GLU A 191 -15.49 -9.23 26.03
CA GLU A 191 -16.49 -8.68 26.93
C GLU A 191 -17.68 -8.11 26.14
N THR A 192 -17.40 -7.36 25.07
CA THR A 192 -18.46 -6.72 24.26
C THR A 192 -18.79 -7.48 22.98
N ARG A 193 -18.05 -8.55 22.65
CA ARG A 193 -18.06 -9.26 21.34
C ARG A 193 -17.77 -8.39 20.13
N ALA A 194 -17.27 -7.17 20.33
CA ALA A 194 -16.97 -6.27 19.24
C ALA A 194 -15.73 -6.74 18.48
N VAL A 195 -15.74 -6.57 17.17
CA VAL A 195 -14.64 -6.97 16.30
C VAL A 195 -14.00 -5.74 15.70
N GLU A 196 -12.69 -5.61 15.88
CA GLU A 196 -11.89 -4.54 15.30
C GLU A 196 -10.95 -5.10 14.24
N ILE A 197 -10.99 -4.58 13.01
CA ILE A 197 -10.07 -5.04 11.97
C ILE A 197 -8.69 -4.45 12.23
N VAL A 198 -7.72 -5.31 12.53
CA VAL A 198 -6.33 -4.93 12.86
C VAL A 198 -5.36 -5.13 11.70
N ALA A 199 -5.75 -5.90 10.68
CA ALA A 199 -5.07 -5.97 9.39
C ALA A 199 -6.04 -6.34 8.26
N GLY A 200 -5.80 -5.81 7.06
CA GLY A 200 -6.61 -6.09 5.88
C GLY A 200 -7.60 -4.98 5.50
N PRO A 201 -8.60 -5.28 4.67
CA PRO A 201 -9.60 -4.32 4.22
C PRO A 201 -10.35 -3.77 5.44
N MET A 202 -10.61 -2.47 5.48
CA MET A 202 -11.30 -1.81 6.60
C MET A 202 -10.51 -1.72 7.92
N LEU A 203 -9.17 -1.79 7.86
CA LEU A 203 -8.27 -1.54 9.01
C LEU A 203 -8.71 -0.36 9.90
N GLY A 204 -8.78 -0.61 11.21
CA GLY A 204 -9.16 0.35 12.24
C GLY A 204 -10.67 0.56 12.38
N ARG A 205 -11.51 -0.16 11.60
CA ARG A 205 -12.96 -0.16 11.82
C ARG A 205 -13.34 -1.18 12.88
N ARG A 206 -14.23 -0.74 13.77
CA ARG A 206 -14.86 -1.54 14.82
C ARG A 206 -16.31 -1.83 14.44
N PHE A 207 -16.74 -3.06 14.72
CA PHE A 207 -18.07 -3.57 14.47
C PHE A 207 -18.63 -4.19 15.74
N ASP A 208 -19.94 -4.17 15.87
CA ASP A 208 -20.63 -4.61 17.08
C ASP A 208 -20.50 -6.13 17.30
N ASP A 209 -20.38 -6.92 16.23
CA ASP A 209 -20.16 -8.36 16.30
C ASP A 209 -19.40 -8.91 15.07
N SER A 210 -19.01 -10.18 15.15
CA SER A 210 -18.22 -10.88 14.13
C SER A 210 -18.94 -11.12 12.82
N THR A 211 -20.27 -11.26 12.83
CA THR A 211 -21.11 -11.47 11.63
C THR A 211 -21.28 -10.16 10.87
N VAL A 212 -21.49 -9.05 11.58
CA VAL A 212 -21.49 -7.70 11.02
C VAL A 212 -20.12 -7.37 10.43
N ALA A 213 -19.04 -7.71 11.13
CA ALA A 213 -17.68 -7.54 10.62
C ALA A 213 -17.44 -8.38 9.35
N ALA A 214 -17.83 -9.66 9.33
CA ALA A 214 -17.67 -10.55 8.17
C ALA A 214 -18.44 -10.04 6.95
N THR A 215 -19.72 -9.70 7.13
CA THR A 215 -20.61 -9.12 6.11
C THR A 215 -20.03 -7.81 5.56
N ALA A 216 -19.56 -6.93 6.44
CA ALA A 216 -18.99 -5.64 6.04
C ALA A 216 -17.67 -5.80 5.27
N VAL A 217 -16.78 -6.69 5.72
CA VAL A 217 -15.52 -6.99 5.05
C VAL A 217 -15.77 -7.63 3.68
N ALA A 218 -16.64 -8.64 3.61
CA ALA A 218 -16.98 -9.32 2.37
C ALA A 218 -17.60 -8.34 1.36
N SER A 219 -18.58 -7.53 1.80
CA SER A 219 -19.21 -6.52 0.95
C SER A 219 -18.23 -5.45 0.49
N PHE A 220 -17.29 -5.04 1.35
CA PHE A 220 -16.27 -4.06 1.01
C PHE A 220 -15.25 -4.61 0.00
N VAL A 221 -14.87 -5.87 0.16
CA VAL A 221 -13.90 -6.56 -0.71
C VAL A 221 -14.50 -6.86 -2.08
N SER A 222 -15.73 -7.36 -2.13
CA SER A 222 -16.41 -7.67 -3.38
C SER A 222 -16.94 -6.44 -4.09
N GLY A 223 -17.32 -5.40 -3.34
CA GLY A 223 -18.00 -4.21 -3.87
C GLY A 223 -19.50 -4.39 -4.08
N ASP A 224 -20.08 -5.49 -3.57
CA ASP A 224 -21.51 -5.79 -3.59
C ASP A 224 -22.03 -6.01 -2.16
N VAL A 225 -23.35 -6.10 -1.95
CA VAL A 225 -23.96 -6.40 -0.65
C VAL A 225 -23.93 -7.91 -0.41
N GLU A 226 -23.02 -8.36 0.43
CA GLU A 226 -22.87 -9.77 0.82
C GLU A 226 -23.22 -10.00 2.28
N ARG A 227 -23.73 -11.20 2.61
CA ARG A 227 -23.98 -11.62 3.99
C ARG A 227 -23.20 -12.89 4.29
N HIS A 228 -22.36 -12.82 5.32
CA HIS A 228 -21.53 -13.93 5.78
C HIS A 228 -21.68 -14.12 7.28
N ASP A 229 -21.72 -15.38 7.73
CA ASP A 229 -21.75 -15.73 9.13
C ASP A 229 -20.35 -15.63 9.74
N GLY A 230 -20.20 -14.84 10.79
CA GLY A 230 -18.92 -14.61 11.47
C GLY A 230 -18.30 -15.89 12.02
N ALA A 231 -19.10 -16.87 12.44
CA ALA A 231 -18.57 -18.12 12.99
C ALA A 231 -17.84 -18.99 11.96
N THR A 232 -18.18 -18.86 10.67
CA THR A 232 -17.59 -19.64 9.57
C THR A 232 -16.59 -18.83 8.76
N PHE A 233 -16.76 -17.52 8.70
CA PHE A 233 -15.87 -16.59 8.00
C PHE A 233 -14.53 -16.42 8.72
N TRP A 234 -14.56 -16.32 10.05
CA TRP A 234 -13.37 -16.10 10.87
C TRP A 234 -12.81 -17.42 11.41
N ARG A 235 -11.49 -17.55 11.42
CA ARG A 235 -10.76 -18.61 12.11
C ARG A 235 -9.99 -18.03 13.29
N ALA A 236 -10.06 -18.65 14.46
CA ALA A 236 -9.21 -18.25 15.58
C ALA A 236 -7.74 -18.52 15.20
N GLN A 237 -6.89 -17.51 15.35
CA GLN A 237 -5.46 -17.66 15.23
C GLN A 237 -4.93 -18.18 16.57
N ALA A 238 -4.45 -19.42 16.57
CA ALA A 238 -3.78 -20.05 17.70
C ALA A 238 -2.38 -19.48 17.92
#